data_AF-A0A0C3BZH9-F1
#
_entry.id   AF-A0A0C3BZH9-F1
#
_cell.length_a   1.000
_cell.length_b   1.000
_cell.length_c   1.000
_cell.angle_alpha   90.00
_cell.angle_beta   90.00
_cell.angle_gamma   90.00
#
_symmetry.space_group_name_H-M   'P 1'
#
loop_
_entity.id
_entity.type
_entity.pdbx_description
1 polymer ?
#
loop_
_entity_poly.entity_id
_entity_poly.type
_entity_poly.pdbx_seq_one_letter_code
_entity_poly.pdbx_strand_id
1 'polypeptide(L)'
;ETMLDPETEELLNLAGDIDLEEQITAGAGDETDTTEDDNDEGWVDEREDMTEGELNVLEQSVQPVRRLLTKLRKISFAIKNSTTIILPQWLSTLQELELAERMMPRDVRTRWNSTFDMLNFAVEHISPINTITGDRNM
;
A
#
# COMPACT_ATOMS: atom_id res chain seq x y z
N GLU A 1 18.40 3.62 -21.06
CA GLU A 1 17.41 4.29 -20.18
C GLU A 1 16.04 4.00 -20.74
N THR A 2 15.34 3.03 -20.16
CA THR A 2 13.93 2.79 -20.46
C THR A 2 13.15 3.95 -19.84
N MET A 3 12.53 4.80 -20.66
CA MET A 3 11.60 5.81 -20.15
C MET A 3 10.46 5.06 -19.45
N LEU A 4 10.35 5.24 -18.13
CA LEU A 4 9.16 4.87 -17.39
C LEU A 4 7.99 5.66 -17.96
N ASP A 5 6.85 5.01 -18.14
CA ASP A 5 5.64 5.73 -18.54
C ASP A 5 5.28 6.74 -17.43
N PRO A 6 4.62 7.85 -17.78
CA PRO A 6 4.31 8.90 -16.81
C PRO A 6 3.45 8.43 -15.63
N GLU A 7 2.70 7.34 -15.76
CA GLU A 7 1.85 6.81 -14.69
C GLU A 7 2.66 5.99 -13.69
N THR A 8 3.65 5.22 -14.14
CA THR A 8 4.60 4.56 -13.24
C THR A 8 5.49 5.58 -12.53
N GLU A 9 5.89 6.65 -13.19
CA GLU A 9 6.60 7.76 -12.55
C GLU A 9 5.73 8.45 -11.47
N GLU A 10 4.45 8.72 -11.75
CA GLU A 10 3.49 9.25 -10.78
C GLU A 10 3.30 8.30 -9.58
N LEU A 11 3.18 7.00 -9.85
CA LEU A 11 3.07 5.96 -8.82
C LEU A 11 4.31 5.88 -7.95
N LEU A 12 5.50 5.93 -8.55
CA LEU A 12 6.78 5.93 -7.84
C LEU A 12 6.94 7.19 -6.98
N ASN A 13 6.58 8.35 -7.52
CA ASN A 13 6.56 9.60 -6.74
C ASN A 13 5.58 9.51 -5.57
N LEU A 14 4.40 8.90 -5.77
CA LEU A 14 3.46 8.67 -4.69
C LEU A 14 4.02 7.69 -3.65
N ALA A 15 4.71 6.64 -4.09
CA ALA A 15 5.27 5.59 -3.24
C ALA A 15 6.62 5.95 -2.59
N GLY A 16 7.33 6.97 -3.06
CA GLY A 16 8.72 7.26 -2.68
C GLY A 16 8.94 7.43 -1.17
N ASP A 17 7.97 7.98 -0.44
CA ASP A 17 8.05 8.09 1.02
C ASP A 17 7.96 6.72 1.71
N ILE A 18 7.22 5.77 1.14
CA ILE A 18 6.90 4.46 1.73
C ILE A 18 8.16 3.60 1.90
N ASP A 19 9.08 3.64 0.94
CA ASP A 19 10.32 2.86 1.00
C ASP A 19 11.24 3.36 2.12
N LEU A 20 11.33 4.68 2.29
CA LEU A 20 12.10 5.29 3.38
C LEU A 20 11.48 4.95 4.75
N GLU A 21 10.15 5.03 4.82
CA GLU A 21 9.34 4.69 5.99
C GLU A 21 9.39 3.19 6.37
N GLU A 22 9.46 2.30 5.37
CA GLU A 22 9.70 0.87 5.55
C GLU A 22 11.11 0.62 6.10
N GLN A 23 12.13 1.30 5.57
CA GLN A 23 13.52 1.18 6.01
C GLN A 23 13.72 1.66 7.46
N ILE A 24 13.08 2.78 7.86
CA ILE A 24 13.08 3.29 9.24
C ILE A 24 12.43 2.29 10.21
N THR A 25 11.38 1.59 9.77
CA THR A 25 10.69 0.60 10.62
C THR A 25 11.44 -0.75 10.66
N ALA A 26 12.09 -1.13 9.56
CA ALA A 26 12.86 -2.37 9.44
C ALA A 26 14.18 -2.34 10.23
N GLY A 27 14.79 -1.16 10.41
CA GLY A 27 16.04 -0.99 11.17
C GLY A 27 15.97 -1.30 12.68
N ALA A 28 14.83 -1.75 13.19
CA ALA A 28 14.67 -2.27 14.56
C ALA A 28 14.59 -3.81 14.63
N GLY A 29 14.69 -4.51 13.49
CA GLY A 29 14.76 -5.96 13.39
C GLY A 29 16.09 -6.42 12.78
N ASP A 30 16.60 -7.52 13.31
CA ASP A 30 17.92 -8.13 13.09
C ASP A 30 18.41 -8.18 11.63
N GLU A 31 19.74 -8.07 11.50
CA GLU A 31 20.48 -8.04 10.23
C GLU A 31 20.42 -9.38 9.49
N THR A 32 20.49 -9.30 8.16
CA THR A 32 20.78 -10.40 7.21
C THR A 32 19.75 -11.52 7.13
N ASP A 33 18.70 -11.30 6.33
CA ASP A 33 18.07 -12.41 5.59
C ASP A 33 18.59 -12.33 4.16
N THR A 34 19.66 -13.06 3.87
CA THR A 34 20.00 -13.44 2.49
C THR A 34 18.85 -14.30 2.00
N THR A 35 17.89 -13.69 1.31
CA THR A 35 16.84 -14.41 0.60
C THR A 35 17.50 -15.25 -0.47
N GLU A 36 17.85 -16.49 -0.14
CA GLU A 36 17.93 -17.55 -1.14
C GLU A 36 16.55 -17.57 -1.78
N ASP A 37 16.50 -17.09 -3.02
CA ASP A 37 15.32 -17.07 -3.85
C ASP A 37 14.90 -18.52 -4.10
N ASP A 38 14.04 -19.07 -3.24
CA ASP A 38 13.43 -20.41 -3.37
C ASP A 38 12.40 -20.44 -4.51
N ASN A 39 12.62 -19.61 -5.54
CA ASN A 39 11.89 -19.58 -6.78
C ASN A 39 12.35 -20.74 -7.68
N ASP A 40 12.31 -21.94 -7.13
CA ASP A 40 12.57 -23.22 -7.81
C ASP A 40 11.25 -23.89 -8.25
N GLU A 41 10.19 -23.12 -8.40
CA GLU A 41 8.95 -23.56 -9.03
C GLU A 41 8.94 -22.98 -10.44
N GLY A 42 8.92 -23.82 -11.49
CA GLY A 42 8.96 -23.41 -12.90
C GLY A 42 7.71 -22.67 -13.39
N TRP A 43 7.27 -21.63 -12.67
CA TRP A 43 6.25 -20.68 -13.08
C TRP A 43 6.78 -19.85 -14.23
N VAL A 44 6.01 -19.82 -15.31
CA VAL A 44 6.28 -18.97 -16.48
C VAL A 44 5.62 -17.63 -16.22
N ASP A 45 6.36 -16.53 -16.36
CA ASP A 45 5.76 -15.20 -16.38
C ASP A 45 5.04 -15.01 -17.71
N GLU A 46 3.71 -15.14 -17.69
CA GLU A 46 2.86 -15.00 -18.89
C GLU A 46 3.02 -13.62 -19.56
N ARG A 47 3.52 -12.61 -18.85
CA ARG A 47 3.77 -11.27 -19.42
C ARG A 47 4.91 -11.28 -20.44
N GLU A 48 5.86 -12.21 -20.34
CA GLU A 48 6.97 -12.32 -21.30
C GLU A 48 6.49 -12.76 -22.69
N ASP A 49 5.43 -13.56 -22.74
CA ASP A 49 4.83 -14.06 -23.99
C ASP A 49 3.76 -13.13 -24.58
N MET A 50 3.37 -12.07 -23.85
CA MET A 50 2.36 -11.12 -24.31
C MET A 50 2.91 -10.13 -25.35
N THR A 51 2.07 -9.77 -26.31
CA THR A 51 2.39 -8.68 -27.24
C THR A 51 2.37 -7.32 -26.52
N GLU A 52 3.08 -6.33 -27.08
CA GLU A 52 3.10 -4.96 -26.55
C GLU A 52 1.69 -4.36 -26.39
N GLY A 53 0.78 -4.67 -27.32
CA GLY A 53 -0.62 -4.25 -27.24
C GLY A 53 -1.37 -4.86 -26.07
N GLU A 54 -1.19 -6.17 -25.84
CA GLU A 54 -1.82 -6.88 -24.71
C GLU A 54 -1.25 -6.42 -23.37
N LEU A 55 0.07 -6.22 -23.30
CA LEU A 55 0.75 -5.70 -22.11
C LEU A 55 0.22 -4.31 -21.73
N ASN A 56 0.01 -3.43 -22.71
CA ASN A 56 -0.53 -2.10 -22.45
C ASN A 56 -1.97 -2.15 -21.92
N VAL A 57 -2.82 -3.02 -22.47
CA VAL A 57 -4.18 -3.23 -21.96
C VAL A 57 -4.17 -3.76 -20.53
N LEU A 58 -3.31 -4.75 -20.25
CA LEU A 58 -3.14 -5.27 -18.90
C LEU A 58 -2.69 -4.17 -17.94
N GLU A 59 -1.66 -3.42 -18.32
CA GLU A 59 -1.11 -2.32 -17.53
C GLU A 59 -2.21 -1.30 -17.17
N GLN A 60 -2.94 -0.80 -18.16
CA GLN A 60 -4.07 0.12 -17.93
C GLN A 60 -5.14 -0.46 -17.01
N SER A 61 -5.40 -1.76 -17.09
CA SER A 61 -6.42 -2.42 -16.25
C SER A 61 -5.99 -2.55 -14.78
N VAL A 62 -4.70 -2.74 -14.51
CA VAL A 62 -4.17 -2.92 -13.14
C VAL A 62 -3.76 -1.60 -12.47
N GLN A 63 -3.52 -0.55 -13.26
CA GLN A 63 -3.15 0.79 -12.79
C GLN A 63 -4.04 1.32 -11.65
N PRO A 64 -5.39 1.27 -11.74
CA PRO A 64 -6.25 1.72 -10.64
C PRO A 64 -6.03 0.97 -9.34
N VAL A 65 -5.78 -0.35 -9.42
CA VAL A 65 -5.56 -1.22 -8.26
C VAL A 65 -4.21 -0.90 -7.62
N ARG A 66 -3.14 -0.71 -8.43
CA ARG A 66 -1.82 -0.29 -7.93
C ARG A 66 -1.89 1.05 -7.19
N ARG A 67 -2.58 2.04 -7.78
CA ARG A 67 -2.79 3.36 -7.16
C ARG A 67 -3.54 3.26 -5.84
N LEU A 68 -4.61 2.46 -5.79
CA LEU A 68 -5.39 2.24 -4.58
C LEU A 68 -4.52 1.61 -3.47
N LEU A 69 -3.78 0.56 -3.79
CA LEU A 69 -2.90 -0.13 -2.83
C LEU A 69 -1.85 0.82 -2.25
N THR A 70 -1.18 1.61 -3.09
CA THR A 70 -0.19 2.59 -2.63
C THR A 70 -0.82 3.60 -1.67
N LYS A 71 -2.02 4.12 -1.99
CA LYS A 71 -2.71 5.07 -1.09
C LYS A 71 -3.10 4.44 0.24
N LEU A 72 -3.62 3.21 0.24
CA LEU A 72 -3.98 2.51 1.47
C LEU A 72 -2.75 2.25 2.36
N ARG A 73 -1.61 1.88 1.77
CA ARG A 73 -0.35 1.74 2.50
C ARG A 73 0.09 3.05 3.16
N LYS A 74 0.02 4.18 2.44
CA LYS A 74 0.34 5.52 3.01
C LYS A 74 -0.62 5.89 4.14
N ILE A 75 -1.91 5.64 3.99
CA ILE A 75 -2.90 5.94 5.04
C ILE A 75 -2.62 5.13 6.29
N SER A 76 -2.41 3.82 6.15
CA SER A 76 -2.07 2.93 7.27
C SER A 76 -0.80 3.40 7.99
N PHE A 77 0.23 3.79 7.23
CA PHE A 77 1.45 4.35 7.79
C PHE A 77 1.21 5.68 8.52
N ALA A 78 0.47 6.61 7.90
CA ALA A 78 0.17 7.92 8.48
C ALA A 78 -0.63 7.79 9.78
N ILE A 79 -1.66 6.94 9.83
CA ILE A 79 -2.44 6.66 11.04
C ILE A 79 -1.52 6.09 12.14
N LYS A 80 -0.58 5.20 11.79
CA LYS A 80 0.32 4.58 12.77
C LYS A 80 1.37 5.53 13.33
N ASN A 81 1.91 6.42 12.50
CA ASN A 81 3.09 7.24 12.86
C ASN A 81 2.74 8.69 13.24
N SER A 82 1.60 9.23 12.78
CA SER A 82 1.13 10.57 13.17
C SER A 82 0.23 10.48 14.40
N THR A 83 0.88 10.22 15.54
CA THR A 83 0.20 9.98 16.83
C THR A 83 -0.53 11.22 17.37
N THR A 84 -0.19 12.42 16.88
CA THR A 84 -0.72 13.69 17.40
C THR A 84 -1.78 14.33 16.51
N ILE A 85 -1.86 13.98 15.22
CA ILE A 85 -2.76 14.63 14.26
C ILE A 85 -3.70 13.60 13.62
N ILE A 86 -3.15 12.65 12.87
CA ILE A 86 -3.96 11.71 12.09
C ILE A 86 -4.58 10.63 12.99
N LEU A 87 -3.84 10.11 13.97
CA LEU A 87 -4.36 9.08 14.86
C LEU A 87 -5.55 9.58 15.70
N PRO A 88 -5.51 10.75 16.36
CA PRO A 88 -6.68 11.27 17.07
C PRO A 88 -7.87 11.53 16.14
N GLN A 89 -7.62 12.05 14.94
CA GLN A 89 -8.68 12.27 13.95
C GLN A 89 -9.32 10.96 13.47
N TRP A 90 -8.51 9.92 13.24
CA TRP A 90 -8.97 8.59 12.90
C TRP A 90 -9.89 8.02 13.99
N LEU A 91 -9.46 8.07 15.26
CA LEU A 91 -10.26 7.58 16.37
C LEU A 91 -11.56 8.38 16.55
N SER A 92 -11.52 9.71 16.43
CA SER A 92 -12.74 10.57 16.44
C SER A 92 -13.71 10.16 15.35
N THR A 93 -13.20 9.93 14.14
CA THR A 93 -14.03 9.52 12.99
C THR A 93 -14.66 8.15 13.23
N LEU A 94 -13.92 7.20 13.81
CA LEU A 94 -14.49 5.88 14.17
C LEU A 94 -15.59 6.03 15.23
N GLN A 95 -15.38 6.86 16.23
CA GLN A 95 -16.36 7.12 17.28
C GLN A 95 -17.63 7.78 16.74
N GLU A 96 -17.49 8.79 15.87
CA GLU A 96 -18.60 9.49 15.21
C GLU A 96 -19.44 8.56 14.31
N LEU A 97 -18.80 7.56 13.69
CA LEU A 97 -19.46 6.56 12.86
C LEU A 97 -19.90 5.32 13.64
N GLU A 98 -19.80 5.33 14.99
CA GLU A 98 -20.15 4.21 15.88
C GLU A 98 -19.43 2.89 15.53
N LEU A 99 -18.21 2.99 14.99
CA LEU A 99 -17.36 1.84 14.67
C LEU A 99 -16.43 1.51 15.84
N ALA A 100 -16.08 0.24 15.97
CA ALA A 100 -15.11 -0.19 16.99
C ALA A 100 -13.74 0.46 16.72
N GLU A 101 -13.19 1.11 17.75
CA GLU A 101 -11.85 1.70 17.71
C GLU A 101 -10.79 0.62 17.40
N ARG A 102 -10.33 0.60 16.14
CA ARG A 102 -9.32 -0.33 15.65
C ARG A 102 -8.29 0.41 14.81
N MET A 103 -7.03 0.02 14.97
CA MET A 103 -5.95 0.51 14.11
C MET A 103 -6.02 -0.17 12.76
N MET A 104 -5.77 0.59 11.69
CA MET A 104 -5.64 0.03 10.35
C MET A 104 -4.39 -0.89 10.29
N PRO A 105 -4.53 -2.15 9.82
CA PRO A 105 -3.38 -3.01 9.57
C PRO A 105 -2.45 -2.41 8.53
N ARG A 106 -1.15 -2.64 8.68
CA ARG A 106 -0.14 -2.28 7.67
C ARG A 106 0.20 -3.52 6.86
N ASP A 107 0.42 -3.30 5.57
CA ASP A 107 1.09 -4.28 4.72
C ASP A 107 2.56 -4.44 5.11
N VAL A 108 3.02 -5.68 5.25
CA VAL A 108 4.35 -6.03 5.79
C VAL A 108 4.95 -7.16 4.96
N ARG A 109 6.14 -6.92 4.40
CA ARG A 109 6.84 -7.87 3.51
C ARG A 109 7.04 -9.26 4.14
N THR A 110 7.32 -9.34 5.44
CA THR A 110 7.58 -10.60 6.14
C THR A 110 6.30 -11.38 6.51
N ARG A 111 5.10 -10.90 6.14
CA ARG A 111 3.83 -11.55 6.44
C ARG A 111 3.00 -11.75 5.18
N TRP A 112 2.88 -13.01 4.75
CA TRP A 112 2.16 -13.44 3.53
C TRP A 112 0.79 -12.78 3.33
N ASN A 113 -0.05 -12.67 4.38
CA ASN A 113 -1.44 -12.21 4.25
C ASN A 113 -1.65 -10.73 4.58
N SER A 114 -0.59 -9.95 4.82
CA SER A 114 -0.74 -8.59 5.33
C SER A 114 -1.41 -7.61 4.35
N THR A 115 -1.15 -7.74 3.05
CA THR A 115 -1.87 -6.98 2.01
C THR A 115 -3.37 -7.30 2.02
N PHE A 116 -3.72 -8.59 2.15
CA PHE A 116 -5.12 -9.02 2.20
C PHE A 116 -5.82 -8.50 3.45
N ASP A 117 -5.19 -8.61 4.63
CA ASP A 117 -5.75 -8.13 5.89
C ASP A 117 -5.99 -6.61 5.86
N MET A 118 -5.05 -5.85 5.28
CA MET A 118 -5.18 -4.40 5.07
C MET A 118 -6.37 -4.07 4.16
N LEU A 119 -6.52 -4.79 3.04
CA LEU A 119 -7.64 -4.60 2.10
C LEU A 119 -8.98 -4.94 2.73
N ASN A 120 -9.07 -6.07 3.42
CA ASN A 120 -10.30 -6.48 4.10
C ASN A 120 -10.72 -5.44 5.13
N PHE A 121 -9.77 -4.94 5.93
CA PHE A 121 -10.02 -3.85 6.85
C PHE A 121 -10.46 -2.56 6.14
N ALA A 122 -9.81 -2.19 5.03
CA ALA A 122 -10.14 -0.99 4.28
C ALA A 122 -11.55 -1.02 3.69
N VAL A 123 -12.03 -2.19 3.25
CA VAL A 123 -13.40 -2.37 2.78
C VAL A 123 -14.39 -2.19 3.94
N GLU A 124 -14.12 -2.79 5.10
CA GLU A 124 -14.95 -2.61 6.31
C GLU A 124 -15.00 -1.14 6.77
N HIS A 125 -13.91 -0.39 6.60
CA HIS A 125 -13.72 0.97 7.11
C HIS A 125 -13.64 2.01 5.98
N ILE A 126 -14.32 1.77 4.86
CA ILE A 126 -14.25 2.68 3.70
C ILE A 126 -14.82 4.07 4.01
N SER A 127 -15.88 4.14 4.84
CA SER A 127 -16.48 5.41 5.26
C SER A 127 -15.50 6.29 6.06
N PRO A 128 -14.91 5.83 7.17
CA PRO A 128 -13.94 6.65 7.90
C PRO A 128 -12.69 6.96 7.08
N ILE A 129 -12.22 6.03 6.23
CA ILE A 129 -11.09 6.29 5.32
C ILE A 129 -11.42 7.44 4.37
N ASN A 130 -12.61 7.45 3.77
CA ASN A 130 -13.05 8.54 2.90
C ASN A 130 -13.21 9.87 3.65
N THR A 131 -13.63 9.84 4.92
CA THR A 131 -13.73 11.06 5.73
C THR A 131 -12.34 11.67 5.97
N ILE A 132 -11.38 10.89 6.49
CA ILE A 132 -10.04 11.42 6.82
C ILE A 132 -9.23 11.82 5.58
N THR A 133 -9.52 11.22 4.42
CA THR A 133 -8.84 11.54 3.15
C THR A 133 -9.59 12.56 2.28
N GLY A 134 -10.87 12.78 2.57
CA GLY A 134 -11.74 13.72 1.87
C GLY A 134 -11.53 15.18 2.31
N ASP A 135 -11.07 15.39 3.54
CA ASP A 135 -10.71 16.70 4.09
C ASP A 135 -9.38 17.22 3.50
N ARG A 136 -9.40 17.59 2.21
CA ARG A 136 -8.26 18.21 1.49
C ARG A 136 -7.91 19.65 1.95
N ASN A 137 -8.39 20.07 3.11
CA ASN A 137 -8.17 21.41 3.69
C ASN A 137 -7.23 21.39 4.93
N MET A 138 -6.54 20.27 5.19
CA MET A 138 -5.39 20.25 6.11
C MET A 138 -4.10 20.69 5.40
#